data_AF-A0A975XMC5-F1
#
_entry.id   AF-A0A975XMC5-F1
#
_cell.length_a   1.000
_cell.length_b   1.000
_cell.length_c   1.000
_cell.angle_alpha   90.00
_cell.angle_beta   90.00
_cell.angle_gamma   90.00
#
_symmetry.space_group_name_H-M   'P 1'
#
loop_
_entity.id
_entity.type
_entity.pdbx_description
1 polymer ?
#
loop_
_entity_poly.entity_id
_entity_poly.type
_entity_poly.pdbx_seq_one_letter_code
_entity_poly.pdbx_strand_id
1 'polypeptide(L)'
;MVFFLEYVPETLGAWVRRSLAEGTGATVFPQAVDQLLEATAWMNRQGFQHFDVHPGNILVRNGRLLFTDFGLALHKDFELTAEEEASMPAHDGFDRDSALMHLFHWTVFEIGYTSAQERLELLGAAAADAATPALDPVRAVLGDGADLIAEYAGIAVYMTEMFEALMQDALAVRYRGP
;
A
#
# COMPACT_ATOMS: atom_id res chain seq x y z
N MET A 1 24.33 2.51 15.46
CA MET A 1 24.61 1.64 14.30
C MET A 1 24.41 2.46 13.04
N VAL A 2 25.25 2.32 12.02
CA VAL A 2 25.12 3.03 10.73
C VAL A 2 25.20 1.99 9.63
N PHE A 3 24.20 1.96 8.74
CA PHE A 3 24.15 1.06 7.59
C PHE A 3 24.42 1.83 6.31
N PHE A 4 25.18 1.22 5.40
CA PHE A 4 25.41 1.73 4.05
C PHE A 4 24.78 0.75 3.06
N LEU A 5 23.81 1.22 2.30
CA LEU A 5 23.08 0.45 1.30
C LEU A 5 23.35 1.01 -0.11
N GLU A 6 23.00 0.23 -1.13
CA GLU A 6 23.00 0.75 -2.50
C GLU A 6 22.04 1.95 -2.60
N TYR A 7 22.45 3.00 -3.30
CA TYR A 7 21.60 4.15 -3.58
C TYR A 7 20.73 3.88 -4.82
N VAL A 8 19.41 3.94 -4.64
CA VAL A 8 18.41 3.94 -5.72
C VAL A 8 17.61 5.24 -5.61
N PRO A 9 17.59 6.10 -6.65
CA PRO A 9 17.09 7.47 -6.52
C PRO A 9 15.56 7.60 -6.61
N GLU A 10 14.86 6.62 -7.18
CA GLU A 10 13.42 6.70 -7.43
C GLU A 10 12.65 5.84 -6.43
N THR A 11 11.66 6.42 -5.77
CA THR A 11 10.69 5.70 -4.95
C THR A 11 9.46 5.31 -5.78
N LEU A 12 8.65 4.38 -5.31
CA LEU A 12 7.38 4.01 -5.93
C LEU A 12 6.46 5.24 -6.05
N GLY A 13 6.39 6.06 -5.01
CA GLY A 13 5.59 7.29 -5.05
C GLY A 13 6.04 8.27 -6.15
N ALA A 14 7.36 8.40 -6.35
CA ALA A 14 7.92 9.23 -7.42
C ALA A 14 7.68 8.61 -8.81
N TRP A 15 7.79 7.29 -8.93
CA TRP A 15 7.55 6.57 -10.18
C TRP A 15 6.08 6.69 -10.62
N VAL A 16 5.13 6.51 -9.70
CA VAL A 16 3.70 6.70 -9.96
C VAL A 16 3.44 8.13 -10.43
N ARG A 17 3.87 9.15 -9.68
CA ARG A 17 3.72 10.57 -10.07
C ARG A 17 4.24 10.83 -11.48
N ARG A 18 5.46 10.37 -11.78
CA ARG A 18 6.08 10.52 -13.10
C ARG A 18 5.24 9.84 -14.19
N SER A 19 4.78 8.61 -13.95
CA SER A 19 3.96 7.88 -14.91
C SER A 19 2.63 8.57 -15.24
N LEU A 20 2.01 9.24 -14.26
CA LEU A 20 0.79 10.01 -14.47
C LEU A 20 1.07 11.25 -15.32
N ALA A 21 2.15 11.97 -15.04
CA ALA A 21 2.58 13.13 -15.83
C ALA A 21 2.97 12.76 -17.28
N GLU A 22 3.55 11.57 -17.48
CA GLU A 22 3.95 11.04 -18.79
C GLU A 22 2.79 10.35 -19.54
N GLY A 23 1.60 10.21 -18.94
CA GLY A 23 0.45 9.55 -19.55
C GLY A 23 0.60 8.02 -19.66
N THR A 24 1.52 7.41 -18.90
CA THR A 24 1.77 5.97 -18.86
C THR A 24 1.16 5.29 -17.62
N GLY A 25 0.34 6.01 -16.86
CA GLY A 25 -0.29 5.52 -15.62
C GLY A 25 -1.06 4.20 -15.82
N ALA A 26 -1.77 4.06 -16.95
CA ALA A 26 -2.51 2.85 -17.29
C ALA A 26 -1.65 1.58 -17.47
N THR A 27 -0.34 1.72 -17.67
CA THR A 27 0.59 0.59 -17.73
C THR A 27 1.34 0.43 -16.41
N VAL A 28 1.81 1.53 -15.82
CA VAL A 28 2.67 1.52 -14.63
C VAL A 28 1.89 1.12 -13.38
N PHE A 29 0.67 1.62 -13.21
CA PHE A 29 -0.08 1.39 -11.98
C PHE A 29 -0.44 -0.10 -11.77
N PRO A 30 -0.99 -0.83 -12.75
CA PRO A 30 -1.23 -2.26 -12.59
C PRO A 30 0.06 -3.06 -12.29
N GLN A 31 1.16 -2.74 -12.97
CA GLN A 31 2.46 -3.39 -12.73
C GLN A 31 2.98 -3.17 -11.31
N ALA A 32 2.75 -1.98 -10.74
CA ALA A 32 3.13 -1.69 -9.37
C ALA A 32 2.28 -2.47 -8.37
N VAL A 33 0.96 -2.56 -8.60
CA VAL A 33 0.04 -3.35 -7.77
C VAL A 33 0.42 -4.83 -7.81
N ASP A 34 0.65 -5.40 -8.99
CA ASP A 34 1.01 -6.82 -9.15
C ASP A 34 2.31 -7.16 -8.39
N GLN A 35 3.36 -6.35 -8.56
CA GLN A 35 4.63 -6.56 -7.86
C GLN A 35 4.49 -6.40 -6.34
N LEU A 36 3.64 -5.48 -5.88
CA LEU A 36 3.39 -5.25 -4.46
C LEU A 36 2.64 -6.44 -3.83
N LEU A 37 1.63 -6.98 -4.52
CA LEU A 37 0.92 -8.19 -4.11
C LEU A 37 1.86 -9.41 -4.10
N GLU A 38 2.66 -9.60 -5.14
CA GLU A 38 3.62 -10.70 -5.23
C GLU A 38 4.66 -10.63 -4.10
N ALA A 39 5.25 -9.45 -3.88
CA ALA A 39 6.29 -9.25 -2.88
C ALA A 39 5.76 -9.42 -1.45
N THR A 40 4.62 -8.82 -1.11
CA THR A 40 4.01 -8.96 0.23
C THR A 40 3.58 -10.40 0.51
N ALA A 41 3.01 -11.10 -0.47
CA ALA A 41 2.71 -12.52 -0.35
C ALA A 41 3.99 -13.37 -0.19
N TRP A 42 5.08 -13.04 -0.89
CA TRP A 42 6.36 -13.73 -0.75
C TRP A 42 6.97 -13.52 0.64
N MET A 43 7.01 -12.27 1.12
CA MET A 43 7.47 -11.89 2.46
C MET A 43 6.74 -12.71 3.54
N ASN A 44 5.40 -12.70 3.49
CA ASN A 44 4.58 -13.48 4.42
C ASN A 44 4.93 -14.97 4.40
N ARG A 45 5.06 -15.59 3.22
CA ARG A 45 5.44 -17.02 3.09
C ARG A 45 6.83 -17.34 3.66
N GLN A 46 7.74 -16.37 3.71
CA GLN A 46 9.05 -16.55 4.34
C GLN A 46 9.01 -16.38 5.87
N GLY A 47 7.87 -16.02 6.45
CA GLY A 47 7.77 -15.61 7.85
C GLY A 47 8.48 -14.28 8.08
N PHE A 48 8.41 -13.38 7.10
CA PHE A 48 8.92 -12.01 7.16
C PHE A 48 7.75 -11.03 7.08
N GLN A 49 7.75 -10.03 7.96
CA GLN A 49 6.79 -8.94 7.96
C GLN A 49 7.53 -7.61 8.09
N HIS A 50 7.21 -6.64 7.26
CA HIS A 50 7.88 -5.34 7.19
C HIS A 50 7.28 -4.31 8.14
N PHE A 51 5.95 -4.32 8.31
CA PHE A 51 5.15 -3.40 9.13
C PHE A 51 5.14 -1.93 8.73
N ASP A 52 5.81 -1.54 7.65
CA ASP A 52 5.87 -0.14 7.17
C ASP A 52 5.94 -0.05 5.65
N VAL A 53 5.12 -0.86 4.98
CA VAL A 53 5.10 -0.89 3.52
C VAL A 53 4.28 0.28 3.00
N HIS A 54 4.97 1.27 2.43
CA HIS A 54 4.33 2.40 1.75
C HIS A 54 5.19 2.87 0.56
N PRO A 55 4.64 3.69 -0.37
CA PRO A 55 5.34 4.11 -1.60
C PRO A 55 6.67 4.86 -1.39
N GLY A 56 6.96 5.32 -0.16
CA GLY A 56 8.23 5.96 0.21
C GLY A 56 9.32 4.96 0.59
N ASN A 57 8.94 3.81 1.16
CA ASN A 57 9.83 2.71 1.56
C ASN A 57 9.98 1.63 0.46
N ILE A 58 9.50 1.93 -0.74
CA ILE A 58 9.69 1.09 -1.92
C ILE A 58 10.47 1.89 -2.95
N LEU A 59 11.63 1.37 -3.34
CA LEU A 59 12.50 1.91 -4.37
C LEU A 59 12.19 1.25 -5.71
N VAL A 60 12.43 1.96 -6.81
CA VAL A 60 12.20 1.47 -8.17
C VAL A 60 13.50 1.48 -8.95
N ARG A 61 13.85 0.34 -9.55
CA ARG A 61 14.98 0.23 -10.46
C ARG A 61 14.59 -0.55 -11.70
N ASN A 62 14.65 0.11 -12.87
CA ASN A 62 14.28 -0.51 -14.15
C ASN A 62 12.90 -1.18 -14.12
N GLY A 63 11.92 -0.54 -13.48
CA GLY A 63 10.55 -1.05 -13.33
C GLY A 63 10.36 -2.14 -12.26
N ARG A 64 11.41 -2.53 -11.53
CA ARG A 64 11.34 -3.48 -10.42
C ARG A 64 11.22 -2.79 -9.08
N LEU A 65 10.29 -3.24 -8.24
CA LEU A 65 10.15 -2.80 -6.85
C LEU A 65 11.22 -3.42 -5.94
N LEU A 66 11.81 -2.61 -5.07
CA LEU A 66 12.80 -2.99 -4.07
C LEU A 66 12.37 -2.42 -2.72
N PHE A 67 12.15 -3.26 -1.72
CA PHE A 67 11.71 -2.83 -0.39
C PHE A 67 12.91 -2.38 0.44
N THR A 68 12.74 -1.33 1.23
CA THR A 68 13.78 -0.74 2.07
C THR A 68 13.19 -0.28 3.39
N ASP A 69 14.05 0.13 4.32
CA ASP A 69 13.68 0.58 5.67
C ASP A 69 13.02 -0.51 6.52
N PHE A 70 13.80 -1.55 6.80
CA PHE A 70 13.40 -2.69 7.62
C PHE A 70 13.47 -2.41 9.13
N GLY A 71 13.35 -1.14 9.55
CA GLY A 71 13.50 -0.74 10.96
C GLY A 71 12.42 -1.31 11.89
N LEU A 72 11.26 -1.68 11.35
CA LEU A 72 10.14 -2.30 12.07
C LEU A 72 9.92 -3.77 11.71
N ALA A 73 10.78 -4.35 10.87
CA ALA A 73 10.53 -5.66 10.31
C ALA A 73 10.78 -6.80 11.32
N LEU A 74 9.92 -7.82 11.28
CA LEU A 74 10.05 -9.06 12.03
C LEU A 74 10.36 -10.23 11.09
N HIS A 75 11.18 -11.16 11.57
CA HIS A 75 11.44 -12.43 10.89
C HIS A 75 11.33 -13.58 11.90
N LYS A 76 10.62 -14.65 11.55
CA LYS A 76 10.36 -15.81 12.44
C LYS A 76 11.61 -16.51 12.98
N ASP A 77 12.75 -16.35 12.30
CA ASP A 77 14.03 -16.98 12.68
C ASP A 77 14.94 -16.04 13.51
N PHE A 78 14.48 -14.83 13.85
CA PHE A 78 15.19 -13.91 14.76
C PHE A 78 14.75 -14.10 16.21
N GLU A 79 15.49 -13.51 17.14
CA GLU A 79 15.08 -13.47 18.55
C GLU A 79 13.94 -12.45 18.70
N LEU A 80 12.72 -12.98 18.86
CA LEU A 80 11.50 -12.21 19.06
C LEU A 80 11.09 -12.24 20.54
N THR A 81 10.47 -11.15 21.00
CA THR A 81 9.73 -11.15 22.25
C THR A 81 8.47 -12.01 22.13
N ALA A 82 7.91 -12.44 23.27
CA ALA A 82 6.67 -13.20 23.28
C ALA A 82 5.48 -12.45 22.66
N GLU A 83 5.50 -11.11 22.72
CA GLU A 83 4.49 -10.27 22.09
C GLU A 83 4.65 -10.23 20.57
N GLU A 84 5.88 -10.09 20.06
CA GLU A 84 6.19 -10.15 18.62
C GLU A 84 5.87 -11.52 18.03
N GLU A 85 6.25 -12.61 18.69
CA GLU A 85 5.95 -13.97 18.22
C GLU A 85 4.43 -14.22 18.15
N ALA A 86 3.67 -13.72 19.13
CA ALA A 86 2.21 -13.81 19.11
C ALA A 86 1.55 -12.85 18.11
N SER A 87 2.19 -11.73 17.77
CA SER A 87 1.64 -10.73 16.86
C SER A 87 1.80 -11.14 15.40
N MET A 88 2.86 -11.87 15.04
CA MET A 88 3.12 -12.23 13.63
C MET A 88 1.92 -12.94 12.97
N PRO A 89 1.34 -14.03 13.53
CA PRO A 89 0.19 -14.68 12.90
C PRO A 89 -1.06 -13.80 12.88
N ALA A 90 -1.20 -12.87 13.83
CA ALA A 90 -2.33 -11.96 13.90
C ALA A 90 -2.25 -10.84 12.85
N HIS A 91 -1.09 -10.62 12.20
CA HIS A 91 -0.83 -9.55 11.23
C HIS A 91 -0.35 -10.09 9.87
N ASP A 92 -0.68 -11.33 9.53
CA ASP A 92 -0.19 -12.01 8.33
C ASP A 92 -0.50 -11.23 7.02
N GLY A 93 -1.67 -10.60 6.92
CA GLY A 93 -2.05 -9.75 5.79
C GLY A 93 -1.66 -8.26 5.90
N PHE A 94 -1.10 -7.82 7.04
CA PHE A 94 -0.96 -6.39 7.34
C PHE A 94 -0.12 -5.64 6.30
N ASP A 95 1.01 -6.22 5.88
CA ASP A 95 1.88 -5.61 4.86
C ASP A 95 1.17 -5.41 3.53
N ARG A 96 0.40 -6.40 3.07
CA ARG A 96 -0.38 -6.30 1.82
C ARG A 96 -1.40 -5.16 1.93
N ASP A 97 -2.15 -5.15 3.03
CA ASP A 97 -3.31 -4.27 3.18
C ASP A 97 -2.88 -2.81 3.38
N SER A 98 -1.86 -2.58 4.20
CA SER A 98 -1.25 -1.25 4.38
C SER A 98 -0.63 -0.73 3.09
N ALA A 99 0.06 -1.59 2.34
CA ALA A 99 0.69 -1.23 1.08
C ALA A 99 -0.33 -0.81 0.01
N LEU A 100 -1.43 -1.57 -0.14
CA LEU A 100 -2.54 -1.24 -1.03
C LEU A 100 -3.19 0.09 -0.64
N MET A 101 -3.53 0.26 0.65
CA MET A 101 -4.11 1.50 1.17
C MET A 101 -3.22 2.71 0.86
N HIS A 102 -1.92 2.64 1.18
CA HIS A 102 -1.01 3.75 0.94
C HIS A 102 -0.81 4.04 -0.55
N LEU A 103 -0.66 3.00 -1.39
CA LEU A 103 -0.51 3.17 -2.83
C LEU A 103 -1.76 3.83 -3.46
N PHE A 104 -2.95 3.43 -3.03
CA PHE A 104 -4.21 3.96 -3.57
C PHE A 104 -4.40 5.41 -3.14
N HIS A 105 -4.23 5.72 -1.86
CA HIS A 105 -4.29 7.11 -1.39
C HIS A 105 -3.26 8.00 -2.07
N TRP A 106 -2.05 7.50 -2.30
CA TRP A 106 -1.01 8.25 -3.02
C TRP A 106 -1.41 8.50 -4.48
N THR A 107 -1.82 7.46 -5.19
CA THR A 107 -2.18 7.56 -6.61
C THR A 107 -3.38 8.49 -6.84
N VAL A 108 -4.42 8.34 -6.01
CA VAL A 108 -5.64 9.16 -6.08
C VAL A 108 -5.34 10.62 -5.71
N PHE A 109 -4.41 10.87 -4.77
CA PHE A 109 -3.90 12.21 -4.50
C PHE A 109 -3.24 12.83 -5.74
N GLU A 110 -2.36 12.10 -6.42
CA GLU A 110 -1.67 12.58 -7.63
C GLU A 110 -2.63 12.83 -8.81
N ILE A 111 -3.78 12.14 -8.86
CA ILE A 111 -4.84 12.36 -9.87
C ILE A 111 -5.65 13.64 -9.58
N GLY A 112 -5.62 14.16 -8.35
CA GLY A 112 -6.21 15.46 -7.99
C GLY A 112 -7.13 15.47 -6.76
N TYR A 113 -7.35 14.34 -6.11
CA TYR A 113 -8.17 14.25 -4.88
C TYR A 113 -7.29 14.58 -3.66
N THR A 114 -7.05 15.87 -3.46
CA THR A 114 -5.99 16.35 -2.56
C THR A 114 -6.35 16.26 -1.07
N SER A 115 -7.63 16.28 -0.71
CA SER A 115 -8.06 16.15 0.69
C SER A 115 -8.24 14.69 1.12
N ALA A 116 -8.02 14.40 2.41
CA ALA A 116 -8.23 13.04 2.94
C ALA A 116 -9.69 12.58 2.77
N GLN A 117 -10.64 13.50 2.98
CA GLN A 117 -12.08 13.25 2.85
C GLN A 117 -12.44 12.83 1.42
N GLU A 118 -12.01 13.59 0.41
CA GLU A 118 -12.30 13.27 -1.00
C GLU A 118 -11.76 11.89 -1.40
N ARG A 119 -10.56 11.52 -0.93
CA ARG A 119 -9.98 10.21 -1.21
C ARG A 119 -10.78 9.08 -0.55
N LEU A 120 -11.17 9.27 0.72
CA LEU A 120 -11.95 8.27 1.44
C LEU A 120 -13.34 8.11 0.83
N GLU A 121 -14.00 9.20 0.42
CA GLU A 121 -15.29 9.16 -0.27
C GLU A 121 -15.20 8.41 -1.61
N LEU A 122 -14.15 8.67 -2.40
CA LEU A 122 -13.92 7.96 -3.66
C LEU A 122 -13.72 6.45 -3.44
N LEU A 123 -12.84 6.08 -2.51
CA LEU A 123 -12.56 4.69 -2.19
C LEU A 123 -13.79 4.00 -1.58
N GLY A 124 -14.56 4.69 -0.73
CA GLY A 124 -15.82 4.20 -0.18
C GLY A 124 -16.87 3.95 -1.25
N ALA A 125 -17.00 4.86 -2.23
CA ALA A 125 -17.89 4.65 -3.37
C ALA A 125 -17.47 3.43 -4.20
N ALA A 126 -16.17 3.25 -4.46
CA ALA A 126 -15.64 2.11 -5.19
C ALA A 126 -15.83 0.78 -4.43
N ALA A 127 -15.70 0.80 -3.10
CA ALA A 127 -15.95 -0.38 -2.25
C ALA A 127 -17.43 -0.78 -2.24
N ALA A 128 -18.34 0.19 -2.32
CA ALA A 128 -19.78 -0.06 -2.36
C ALA A 128 -20.27 -0.54 -3.74
N ASP A 129 -19.67 -0.02 -4.81
CA ASP A 129 -19.99 -0.38 -6.19
C ASP A 129 -18.75 -0.25 -7.08
N ALA A 130 -18.22 -1.39 -7.54
CA ALA A 130 -17.05 -1.43 -8.40
C ALA A 130 -17.27 -0.71 -9.76
N ALA A 131 -18.52 -0.57 -10.20
CA ALA A 131 -18.89 0.12 -11.43
C ALA A 131 -19.25 1.60 -11.19
N THR A 132 -18.98 2.14 -10.00
CA THR A 132 -19.35 3.52 -9.65
C THR A 132 -18.82 4.55 -10.67
N PRO A 133 -19.66 5.50 -11.13
CA PRO A 133 -19.21 6.61 -11.97
C PRO A 133 -18.18 7.51 -11.28
N ALA A 134 -18.05 7.44 -9.94
CA ALA A 134 -17.05 8.19 -9.20
C ALA A 134 -15.61 7.85 -9.66
N LEU A 135 -15.38 6.64 -10.18
CA LEU A 135 -14.10 6.20 -10.73
C LEU A 135 -13.85 6.64 -12.17
N ASP A 136 -14.79 7.28 -12.88
CA ASP A 136 -14.59 7.69 -14.27
C ASP A 136 -13.36 8.60 -14.48
N PRO A 137 -13.08 9.60 -13.62
CA PRO A 137 -11.86 10.39 -13.73
C PRO A 137 -10.59 9.56 -13.51
N VAL A 138 -10.64 8.57 -12.61
CA VAL A 138 -9.52 7.66 -12.34
C VAL A 138 -9.29 6.73 -13.53
N ARG A 139 -10.35 6.18 -14.11
CA ARG A 139 -10.33 5.31 -15.29
C ARG A 139 -9.80 6.03 -16.52
N ALA A 140 -10.06 7.33 -16.65
CA ALA A 140 -9.49 8.16 -17.72
C ALA A 140 -7.95 8.24 -17.65
N VAL A 141 -7.35 8.06 -16.46
CA VAL A 141 -5.89 8.17 -16.24
C VAL A 141 -5.23 6.79 -16.14
N LEU A 142 -5.88 5.83 -15.46
CA LEU A 142 -5.33 4.50 -15.16
C LEU A 142 -5.86 3.39 -16.07
N GLY A 143 -6.82 3.67 -16.96
CA GLY A 143 -7.50 2.63 -17.75
C GLY A 143 -8.08 1.55 -16.84
N ASP A 144 -7.87 0.29 -17.22
CA ASP A 144 -8.30 -0.90 -16.47
C ASP A 144 -7.64 -1.00 -15.08
N GLY A 145 -6.56 -0.24 -14.81
CA GLY A 145 -5.99 -0.13 -13.46
C GLY A 145 -6.95 0.45 -12.43
N ALA A 146 -7.98 1.20 -12.84
CA ALA A 146 -9.04 1.65 -11.92
C ALA A 146 -9.85 0.48 -11.35
N ASP A 147 -9.92 -0.65 -12.06
CA ASP A 147 -10.67 -1.82 -11.60
C ASP A 147 -9.92 -2.54 -10.46
N LEU A 148 -8.58 -2.46 -10.41
CA LEU A 148 -7.79 -2.89 -9.25
C LEU A 148 -8.08 -2.03 -8.01
N ILE A 149 -8.31 -0.72 -8.19
CA ILE A 149 -8.73 0.14 -7.07
C ILE A 149 -10.09 -0.31 -6.55
N ALA A 150 -11.05 -0.57 -7.44
CA ALA A 150 -12.36 -1.08 -7.05
C ALA A 150 -12.28 -2.45 -6.35
N GLU A 151 -11.50 -3.38 -6.88
CA GLU A 151 -11.30 -4.72 -6.33
C GLU A 151 -10.82 -4.70 -4.88
N TYR A 152 -9.87 -3.82 -4.56
CA TYR A 152 -9.26 -3.72 -3.23
C TYR A 152 -9.73 -2.51 -2.41
N ALA A 153 -10.75 -1.78 -2.86
CA ALA A 153 -11.22 -0.56 -2.21
C ALA A 153 -11.67 -0.80 -0.76
N GLY A 154 -12.34 -1.92 -0.50
CA GLY A 154 -12.75 -2.29 0.86
C GLY A 154 -11.59 -2.44 1.83
N ILE A 155 -10.45 -3.00 1.36
CA ILE A 155 -9.22 -3.11 2.15
C ILE A 155 -8.67 -1.72 2.46
N ALA A 156 -8.58 -0.86 1.45
CA ALA A 156 -8.07 0.50 1.63
C ALA A 156 -8.92 1.29 2.63
N VAL A 157 -10.26 1.22 2.53
CA VAL A 157 -11.18 1.87 3.47
C VAL A 157 -10.99 1.34 4.89
N TYR A 158 -11.01 0.02 5.07
CA TYR A 158 -10.82 -0.62 6.38
C TYR A 158 -9.51 -0.18 7.05
N MET A 159 -8.41 -0.21 6.30
CA MET A 159 -7.10 0.20 6.83
C MET A 159 -7.08 1.67 7.20
N THR A 160 -7.66 2.54 6.36
CA THR A 160 -7.73 3.98 6.64
C THR A 160 -8.51 4.29 7.91
N GLU A 161 -9.68 3.68 8.10
CA GLU A 161 -10.48 3.83 9.32
C GLU A 161 -9.75 3.27 10.55
N MET A 162 -9.06 2.14 10.39
CA MET A 162 -8.25 1.56 11.46
C MET A 162 -7.12 2.50 11.90
N PHE A 163 -6.36 3.06 10.95
CA PHE A 163 -5.29 4.03 11.25
C PHE A 163 -5.85 5.30 11.88
N GLU A 164 -7.01 5.80 11.44
CA GLU A 164 -7.66 6.96 12.05
C GLU A 164 -8.01 6.70 13.53
N ALA A 165 -8.56 5.52 13.84
CA ALA A 165 -8.83 5.13 15.23
C ALA A 165 -7.55 5.04 16.07
N LEU A 166 -6.49 4.42 15.53
CA LEU A 166 -5.20 4.29 16.21
C LEU A 166 -4.51 5.63 16.47
N MET A 167 -4.71 6.63 15.59
CA MET A 167 -4.19 7.98 15.79
C MET A 167 -4.86 8.73 16.95
N GLN A 168 -6.09 8.36 17.32
CA GLN A 168 -6.79 8.92 18.49
C GLN A 168 -6.46 8.14 19.77
N ASP A 169 -6.43 6.82 19.68
CA ASP A 169 -6.07 5.91 20.77
C ASP A 169 -5.40 4.66 20.19
N ALA A 170 -4.11 4.48 20.50
CA ALA A 170 -3.30 3.38 20.02
C ALA A 170 -3.82 1.98 20.43
N LEU A 171 -4.78 1.90 21.35
CA LEU A 171 -5.41 0.67 21.80
C LEU A 171 -6.87 0.50 21.32
N ALA A 172 -7.40 1.46 20.55
CA ALA A 172 -8.81 1.49 20.16
C ALA A 172 -9.24 0.28 19.33
N VAL A 173 -8.35 -0.20 18.46
CA VAL A 173 -8.64 -1.25 17.49
C VAL A 173 -7.44 -2.19 17.34
N ARG A 174 -7.71 -3.40 16.83
CA ARG A 174 -6.68 -4.34 16.42
C ARG A 174 -6.91 -4.67 14.95
N TYR A 175 -5.83 -4.94 14.23
CA TYR A 175 -5.90 -5.50 12.89
C TYR A 175 -6.63 -6.86 12.94
N ARG A 176 -7.55 -7.09 12.01
CA ARG A 176 -8.39 -8.30 11.96
C ARG A 176 -8.34 -9.06 10.64
N GLY A 177 -7.70 -8.50 9.61
CA GLY A 177 -7.82 -8.97 8.24
C GLY A 177 -9.24 -8.71 7.68
N PRO A 178 -9.39 -7.93 6.60
CA PRO A 178 -10.65 -7.82 5.86
C PRO A 178 -10.96 -9.07 5.02
#